data_AF-A0A846HBT5-F1
#
_entry.id   AF-A0A846HBT5-F1
#
_cell.length_a   1.000
_cell.length_b   1.000
_cell.length_c   1.000
_cell.angle_alpha   90.00
_cell.angle_beta   90.00
_cell.angle_gamma   90.00
#
_symmetry.space_group_name_H-M   'P 1'
#
loop_
_entity.id
_entity.type
_entity.pdbx_description
1 polymer ?
#
loop_
_entity_poly.entity_id
_entity_poly.type
_entity_poly.pdbx_seq_one_letter_code
_entity_poly.pdbx_strand_id
1 'polypeptide(L)'
;MKLDKFVLAQNMAFLISIPPESNLAKLLSFCLATKARVNTSGTEILKITCELMENPSNLPYWTQDVMGLDLDYSSEEWKALGEMGIKDAAEFMAKIGQELDSLNL
;
A
#
# COMPACT_ATOMS: atom_id res chain seq x y z
N MET A 1 1.17 16.91 -12.76
CA MET A 1 1.91 17.25 -11.52
C MET A 1 3.37 17.49 -11.91
N LYS A 2 3.98 18.65 -11.61
CA LYS A 2 5.45 18.78 -11.74
C LYS A 2 6.04 18.03 -10.55
N LEU A 3 6.77 16.95 -10.81
CA LEU A 3 7.44 16.20 -9.75
C LEU A 3 8.56 17.07 -9.19
N ASP A 4 8.45 17.46 -7.93
CA ASP A 4 9.54 18.12 -7.21
C ASP A 4 10.62 17.08 -6.91
N LYS A 5 11.87 17.36 -7.29
CA LYS A 5 13.01 16.48 -7.01
C LYS A 5 13.15 16.21 -5.52
N PHE A 6 12.78 17.17 -4.68
CA PHE A 6 12.78 17.02 -3.24
C PHE A 6 11.74 16.00 -2.76
N VAL A 7 10.53 16.04 -3.30
CA VAL A 7 9.47 15.05 -2.98
C VAL A 7 9.91 13.64 -3.39
N LEU A 8 10.55 13.50 -4.56
CA LEU A 8 11.11 12.21 -4.96
C LEU A 8 12.20 11.73 -3.98
N ALA A 9 13.12 12.62 -3.59
CA ALA A 9 14.18 12.28 -2.64
C ALA A 9 13.63 11.87 -1.26
N GLN A 10 12.59 12.54 -0.76
CA GLN A 10 11.91 12.16 0.48
C GLN A 10 11.27 10.78 0.38
N ASN A 11 10.55 10.49 -0.70
CA ASN A 11 9.94 9.17 -0.91
C ASN A 11 11.01 8.07 -1.02
N MET A 12 12.14 8.35 -1.68
CA MET A 12 13.26 7.41 -1.75
C MET A 12 13.88 7.15 -0.36
N ALA A 13 14.14 8.21 0.42
CA ALA A 13 14.65 8.07 1.78
C ALA A 13 13.68 7.26 2.66
N PHE A 14 12.38 7.56 2.57
CA PHE A 14 11.33 6.80 3.24
C PHE A 14 11.40 5.32 2.89
N LEU A 15 11.42 4.97 1.59
CA LEU A 15 11.48 3.57 1.12
C LEU A 15 12.75 2.84 1.57
N ILE A 16 13.90 3.52 1.59
CA ILE A 16 15.19 2.94 2.01
C ILE A 16 15.20 2.63 3.51
N SER A 17 14.51 3.43 4.32
CA SER A 17 14.45 3.23 5.77
C SER A 17 13.58 2.06 6.20
N ILE A 18 12.80 1.46 5.30
CA ILE A 18 11.86 0.40 5.62
C ILE A 18 12.57 -0.96 5.60
N PRO A 19 12.52 -1.76 6.69
CA PRO A 19 13.07 -3.10 6.69
C PRO A 19 12.36 -3.99 5.64
N PRO A 20 13.09 -4.71 4.78
CA PRO A 20 12.49 -5.49 3.68
C PRO A 20 11.45 -6.54 4.10
N GLU A 21 11.57 -7.09 5.30
CA GLU A 21 10.69 -8.15 5.82
C GLU A 21 9.49 -7.62 6.64
N SER A 22 9.37 -6.29 6.77
CA SER A 22 8.32 -5.61 7.55
C SER A 22 6.94 -5.74 6.91
N ASN A 23 5.88 -5.54 7.71
CA ASN A 23 4.52 -5.48 7.16
C ASN A 23 4.33 -4.25 6.27
N LEU A 24 5.00 -3.14 6.58
CA LEU A 24 5.03 -1.94 5.75
C LEU A 24 5.66 -2.22 4.38
N ALA A 25 6.77 -2.95 4.32
CA ALA A 25 7.38 -3.37 3.05
C ALA A 25 6.42 -4.23 2.22
N LYS A 26 5.69 -5.15 2.84
CA LYS A 26 4.69 -6.00 2.17
C LYS A 26 3.53 -5.17 1.60
N LEU A 27 2.98 -4.24 2.39
CA LEU A 27 1.91 -3.35 1.93
C LEU A 27 2.37 -2.49 0.74
N LEU A 28 3.58 -1.92 0.81
CA LEU A 28 4.12 -1.10 -0.28
C LEU A 28 4.43 -1.92 -1.52
N SER A 29 4.92 -3.15 -1.35
CA SER A 29 5.15 -4.08 -2.46
C SER A 29 3.83 -4.43 -3.17
N PHE A 30 2.76 -4.62 -2.40
CA PHE A 30 1.40 -4.79 -2.93
C PHE A 30 0.93 -3.55 -3.71
N CYS A 31 1.12 -2.34 -3.16
CA CYS A 31 0.80 -1.10 -3.87
C CYS A 31 1.57 -0.96 -5.20
N LEU A 32 2.84 -1.38 -5.25
CA LEU A 32 3.68 -1.33 -6.44
C LEU A 32 3.31 -2.41 -7.48
N ALA A 33 2.82 -3.56 -7.03
CA ALA A 33 2.33 -4.63 -7.92
C ALA A 33 0.96 -4.27 -8.52
N THR A 34 0.16 -3.47 -7.82
CA THR A 34 -1.17 -3.07 -8.27
C THR A 34 -1.09 -2.10 -9.44
N LYS A 35 -1.79 -2.40 -10.54
CA LYS A 35 -1.79 -1.56 -11.74
C LYS A 35 -2.68 -0.33 -11.58
N ALA A 36 -2.23 0.82 -12.10
CA ALA A 36 -3.07 2.01 -12.23
C ALA A 36 -4.17 1.74 -13.27
N ARG A 37 -5.44 1.91 -12.88
CA ARG A 37 -6.59 1.58 -13.72
C ARG A 37 -7.06 2.80 -14.51
N VAL A 38 -7.46 2.59 -15.77
CA VAL A 38 -7.80 3.64 -16.74
C VAL A 38 -8.88 4.60 -16.22
N ASN A 39 -9.79 4.11 -15.36
CA ASN A 39 -10.92 4.88 -14.84
C ASN A 39 -10.76 5.32 -13.38
N THR A 40 -9.64 5.01 -12.72
CA THR A 40 -9.41 5.41 -11.33
C THR A 40 -8.47 6.60 -11.32
N SER A 41 -9.00 7.77 -10.96
CA SER A 41 -8.17 8.97 -10.87
C SER A 41 -7.17 8.87 -9.70
N GLY A 42 -6.03 9.57 -9.79
CA GLY A 42 -5.09 9.63 -8.66
C GLY A 42 -5.71 10.18 -7.36
N THR A 43 -6.73 11.04 -7.47
CA THR A 43 -7.49 11.56 -6.32
C THR A 43 -8.38 10.50 -5.68
N GLU A 44 -8.94 9.59 -6.49
CA GLU A 44 -9.74 8.47 -6.00
C GLU A 44 -8.87 7.42 -5.32
N ILE A 45 -7.69 7.10 -5.89
CA ILE A 45 -6.68 6.26 -5.24
C ILE A 45 -6.28 6.86 -3.89
N LEU A 46 -5.98 8.16 -3.85
CA LEU A 46 -5.65 8.83 -2.59
C LEU A 46 -6.78 8.72 -1.56
N LYS A 47 -8.04 8.95 -1.99
CA LYS A 47 -9.21 8.87 -1.12
C LYS A 47 -9.35 7.49 -0.48
N ILE A 48 -9.38 6.41 -1.28
CA ILE A 48 -9.56 5.05 -0.76
C ILE A 48 -8.38 4.62 0.13
N THR A 49 -7.16 5.07 -0.18
CA THR A 49 -5.99 4.82 0.69
C THR A 49 -6.08 5.59 2.00
N CYS A 50 -6.57 6.83 2.01
CA CYS A 50 -6.83 7.57 3.25
C CYS A 50 -7.89 6.86 4.11
N GLU A 51 -8.98 6.37 3.50
CA GLU A 51 -10.03 5.62 4.19
C GLU A 51 -9.48 4.34 4.85
N LEU A 52 -8.52 3.65 4.22
CA LEU A 52 -7.81 2.52 4.84
C LEU A 52 -7.04 2.94 6.09
N MET A 53 -6.35 4.08 6.06
CA MET A 53 -5.59 4.56 7.22
C MET A 53 -6.51 4.95 8.39
N GLU A 54 -7.69 5.49 8.09
CA GLU A 54 -8.71 5.84 9.09
C GLU A 54 -9.45 4.61 9.64
N ASN A 55 -9.67 3.59 8.81
CA ASN A 55 -10.29 2.34 9.22
C ASN A 55 -9.49 1.11 8.76
N PRO A 56 -8.47 0.70 9.53
CA PRO A 56 -7.57 -0.36 9.12
C PRO A 56 -8.22 -1.76 9.02
N SER A 57 -9.39 -1.95 9.65
CA SER A 57 -10.17 -3.18 9.51
C SER A 57 -10.72 -3.39 8.09
N ASN A 58 -10.78 -2.32 7.28
CA ASN A 58 -11.23 -2.38 5.90
C ASN A 58 -10.17 -2.91 4.92
N LEU A 59 -8.97 -3.28 5.38
CA LEU A 59 -7.88 -3.79 4.51
C LEU A 59 -8.36 -4.85 3.49
N PRO A 60 -9.17 -5.86 3.83
CA PRO A 60 -9.64 -6.84 2.85
C PRO A 60 -10.48 -6.21 1.73
N TYR A 61 -11.38 -5.28 2.07
CA TYR A 61 -12.20 -4.57 1.08
C TYR A 61 -11.36 -3.62 0.25
N TRP A 62 -10.44 -2.88 0.88
CA TRP A 62 -9.52 -2.00 0.18
C TRP A 62 -8.66 -2.76 -0.82
N THR A 63 -8.15 -3.96 -0.48
CA THR A 63 -7.39 -4.79 -1.44
C THR A 63 -8.24 -5.17 -2.66
N GLN A 64 -9.54 -5.41 -2.47
CA GLN A 64 -10.46 -5.66 -3.57
C GLN A 64 -10.71 -4.39 -4.38
N ASP A 65 -10.85 -3.23 -3.77
CA ASP A 65 -11.10 -1.98 -4.49
C ASP A 65 -9.89 -1.58 -5.37
N VAL A 66 -8.67 -1.80 -4.89
CA VAL A 66 -7.45 -1.49 -5.66
C VAL A 66 -7.12 -2.57 -6.70
N MET A 67 -7.37 -3.84 -6.40
CA MET A 67 -7.17 -4.94 -7.37
C MET A 67 -8.37 -5.19 -8.30
N GLY A 68 -9.57 -4.73 -8.02
CA GLY A 68 -10.80 -5.43 -8.43
C GLY A 68 -11.83 -4.64 -9.22
N LEU A 69 -11.44 -3.57 -9.92
CA LEU A 69 -12.40 -2.81 -10.75
C LEU A 69 -12.60 -3.37 -12.18
N ASP A 70 -11.80 -4.33 -12.64
CA ASP A 70 -11.81 -4.84 -14.04
C ASP A 70 -11.85 -6.37 -14.17
N LEU A 71 -11.86 -7.11 -13.05
CA LEU A 71 -11.79 -8.58 -13.00
C LEU A 71 -10.57 -9.20 -13.71
N ASP A 72 -9.57 -8.39 -14.08
CA ASP A 72 -8.37 -8.79 -14.80
C ASP A 72 -7.14 -8.69 -13.89
N TYR A 73 -7.04 -9.67 -12.99
CA TYR A 73 -5.96 -9.74 -12.01
C TYR A 73 -4.72 -10.42 -12.61
N SER A 74 -3.57 -9.75 -12.52
CA SER A 74 -2.28 -10.35 -12.90
C SER A 74 -1.80 -11.38 -11.86
N SER A 75 -0.92 -12.29 -12.28
CA SER A 75 -0.23 -13.22 -11.39
C SER A 75 0.58 -12.51 -10.30
N GLU A 76 1.13 -11.34 -10.63
CA GLU A 76 1.94 -10.49 -9.78
C GLU A 76 1.10 -9.86 -8.67
N GLU A 77 -0.11 -9.37 -8.99
CA GLU A 77 -1.05 -8.84 -8.00
C GLU A 77 -1.50 -9.92 -7.00
N TRP A 78 -1.82 -11.12 -7.50
CA TRP A 78 -2.18 -12.26 -6.64
C TRP A 78 -1.04 -12.69 -5.72
N LYS A 79 0.17 -12.74 -6.28
CA LYS A 79 1.38 -13.07 -5.51
C LYS A 79 1.62 -12.04 -4.41
N ALA A 80 1.58 -10.75 -4.73
CA ALA A 80 1.81 -9.69 -3.76
C ALA A 80 0.75 -9.67 -2.65
N LEU A 81 -0.53 -9.90 -2.99
CA LEU A 81 -1.61 -10.06 -2.01
C LEU A 81 -1.33 -11.25 -1.06
N GLY A 82 -0.93 -12.39 -1.62
CA GLY A 82 -0.58 -13.59 -0.83
C GLY A 82 0.62 -13.37 0.08
N GLU A 83 1.64 -12.65 -0.40
CA GLU A 83 2.86 -12.33 0.35
C GLU A 83 2.62 -11.37 1.51
N MET A 84 1.52 -10.60 1.50
CA MET A 84 1.11 -9.83 2.69
C MET A 84 0.80 -10.74 3.89
N GLY A 85 0.39 -11.99 3.65
CA GLY A 85 0.20 -12.99 4.71
C GLY A 85 -0.80 -12.60 5.78
N ILE A 86 -1.82 -11.80 5.43
CA ILE A 86 -2.80 -11.24 6.36
C ILE A 86 -3.64 -12.37 6.96
N LYS A 87 -3.54 -12.53 8.29
CA LYS A 87 -4.43 -13.41 9.08
C LYS A 87 -5.46 -12.61 9.85
N ASP A 88 -5.06 -11.44 10.33
CA ASP A 88 -5.90 -10.44 10.99
C ASP A 88 -5.52 -9.07 10.43
N ALA A 89 -6.51 -8.38 9.83
CA ALA A 89 -6.30 -7.09 9.20
C ALA A 89 -5.96 -5.98 10.22
N ALA A 90 -6.60 -6.00 11.39
CA ALA A 90 -6.37 -5.00 12.42
C ALA A 90 -4.98 -5.18 13.04
N GLU A 91 -4.55 -6.42 13.30
CA GLU A 91 -3.20 -6.71 13.78
C GLU A 91 -2.14 -6.32 12.74
N PHE A 92 -2.36 -6.68 11.47
CA PHE A 92 -1.43 -6.35 10.38
C PHE A 92 -1.20 -4.84 10.27
N MET A 93 -2.28 -4.06 10.30
CA MET A 93 -2.21 -2.60 10.20
C MET A 93 -1.69 -1.94 11.47
N ALA A 94 -2.01 -2.48 12.65
CA ALA A 94 -1.40 -2.02 13.91
C ALA A 94 0.12 -2.19 13.87
N LYS A 95 0.61 -3.29 13.28
CA LYS A 95 2.04 -3.52 13.11
C LYS A 95 2.68 -2.52 12.15
N ILE A 96 1.99 -2.17 11.05
CA ILE A 96 2.44 -1.09 10.15
C ILE A 96 2.57 0.23 10.89
N GLY A 97 1.59 0.58 11.74
CA GLY A 97 1.66 1.79 12.56
C GLY A 97 2.90 1.82 13.45
N GLN A 98 3.19 0.70 14.15
CA GLN A 98 4.41 0.58 14.97
C GLN A 98 5.69 0.68 14.14
N GLU A 99 5.70 0.08 12.95
CA GLU A 99 6.85 0.15 12.04
C GLU A 99 7.08 1.57 11.55
N LEU A 100 6.02 2.30 11.18
CA LEU A 100 6.09 3.72 10.81
C LEU A 100 6.64 4.58 11.96
N ASP A 101 6.16 4.39 13.19
CA ASP A 101 6.63 5.12 14.36
C ASP A 101 8.11 4.82 14.69
N SER A 102 8.61 3.67 14.24
CA SER A 102 10.02 3.27 14.42
C SER A 102 10.96 3.82 13.35
N LEU A 103 10.42 4.38 12.26
CA LEU A 103 11.25 4.97 11.20
C LEU A 103 11.84 6.29 11.71
N ASN A 104 13.15 6.30 11.94
CA ASN A 104 13.89 7.54 12.16
C ASN A 104 14.20 8.19 10.81
N LEU A 105 13.29 9.06 10.34
CA LEU A 105 13.39 9.81 9.09
C LEU A 105 13.61 11.31 9.31
#